data_AF-A0A379ERS9-F1
#
_entry.id   AF-A0A379ERS9-F1
#
_cell.length_a   1.000
_cell.length_b   1.000
_cell.length_c   1.000
_cell.angle_alpha   90.00
_cell.angle_beta   90.00
_cell.angle_gamma   90.00
#
_symmetry.space_group_name_H-M   'P 1'
#
loop_
_entity.id
_entity.type
_entity.pdbx_description
1 polymer ?
#
loop_
_entity_poly.entity_id
_entity_poly.type
_entity_poly.pdbx_seq_one_letter_code
_entity_poly.pdbx_strand_id
1 'polypeptide(L)'
;MLQITEPNNKKVGVIFGKFYPVHTGHINMIYEAFSKVDEIHIIVCSDTERDLKLFYDSKMKRMPTVQDRLRWMQQIFKYQKNQNIYPSSHRRWHSKLPKWLAGMGRTSQTTF
;
A
#
# COMPACT_ATOMS: atom_id res chain seq x y z
N MET A 1 -7.53 -31.25 28.89
CA MET A 1 -6.78 -31.11 27.62
C MET A 1 -6.14 -29.74 27.61
N LEU A 2 -4.82 -29.66 27.63
CA LEU A 2 -4.10 -28.41 27.41
C LEU A 2 -4.12 -28.14 25.90
N GLN A 3 -4.88 -27.14 25.46
CA GLN A 3 -4.78 -26.63 24.10
C GLN A 3 -3.51 -25.81 24.01
N ILE A 4 -2.52 -26.31 23.29
CA ILE A 4 -1.33 -25.54 22.92
C ILE A 4 -1.81 -24.47 21.92
N THR A 5 -1.95 -23.23 22.37
CA THR A 5 -2.15 -22.09 21.48
C THR A 5 -0.78 -21.72 20.92
N GLU A 6 -0.45 -22.25 19.74
CA GLU A 6 0.67 -21.72 18.95
C GLU A 6 0.45 -20.20 18.76
N PRO A 7 1.46 -19.34 19.01
CA PRO A 7 1.35 -17.95 18.62
C PRO A 7 1.29 -17.95 17.09
N ASN A 8 0.09 -17.75 16.54
CA ASN A 8 -0.18 -17.77 15.11
C ASN A 8 0.80 -16.81 14.42
N ASN A 9 1.84 -17.35 13.78
CA ASN A 9 2.95 -16.58 13.21
C ASN A 9 2.49 -15.95 11.89
N LYS A 10 1.57 -14.99 12.01
CA LYS A 10 0.89 -14.33 10.90
C LYS A 10 1.91 -13.61 10.04
N LYS A 11 2.02 -14.01 8.78
CA LYS A 11 2.90 -13.37 7.80
C LYS A 11 2.22 -12.10 7.31
N VAL A 12 2.85 -10.94 7.56
CA VAL A 12 2.31 -9.65 7.14
C VAL A 12 3.20 -9.04 6.07
N GLY A 13 2.61 -8.70 4.93
CA GLY A 13 3.26 -7.98 3.83
C GLY A 13 2.99 -6.48 3.89
N VAL A 14 3.96 -5.68 3.46
CA VAL A 14 3.81 -4.22 3.33
C VAL A 14 4.30 -3.81 1.95
N ILE A 15 3.48 -3.07 1.21
CA ILE A 15 3.83 -2.55 -0.12
C ILE A 15 3.73 -1.03 -0.09
N PHE A 16 4.80 -0.35 -0.50
CA PHE A 16 4.80 1.09 -0.72
C PHE A 16 4.79 1.38 -2.21
N GLY A 17 3.97 2.32 -2.65
CA GLY A 17 3.93 2.70 -4.06
C GLY A 17 3.31 4.06 -4.29
N LYS A 18 3.82 4.80 -5.28
CA LYS A 18 3.22 6.09 -5.70
C LYS A 18 1.96 5.89 -6.54
N PHE A 19 1.86 4.76 -7.25
CA PHE A 19 0.66 4.34 -8.00
C PHE A 19 0.09 5.45 -8.92
N TYR A 20 0.98 6.12 -9.67
CA TYR A 20 0.66 7.29 -10.49
C TYR A 20 0.96 7.05 -11.98
N PRO A 21 0.00 6.50 -12.77
CA PRO A 21 -1.21 5.81 -12.33
C PRO A 21 -0.93 4.34 -11.95
N VAL A 22 -1.95 3.64 -11.44
CA VAL A 22 -1.89 2.18 -11.28
C VAL A 22 -1.87 1.52 -12.66
N HIS A 23 -1.05 0.48 -12.83
CA HIS A 23 -0.93 -0.31 -14.06
C HIS A 23 -0.76 -1.80 -13.73
N THR A 24 -0.81 -2.66 -14.74
CA THR A 24 -0.77 -4.14 -14.61
C THR A 24 0.43 -4.65 -13.84
N GLY A 25 1.62 -4.07 -14.04
CA GLY A 25 2.81 -4.40 -13.23
C GLY A 25 2.60 -4.27 -11.71
N HIS A 26 2.04 -3.15 -11.22
CA HIS A 26 1.71 -2.99 -9.81
C HIS A 26 0.69 -4.03 -9.34
N ILE A 27 -0.32 -4.30 -10.17
CA ILE A 27 -1.40 -5.24 -9.86
C ILE A 27 -0.85 -6.66 -9.68
N ASN A 28 -0.02 -7.12 -10.63
CA ASN A 28 0.59 -8.44 -10.59
C ASN A 28 1.49 -8.62 -9.37
N MET A 29 2.34 -7.63 -9.08
CA MET A 29 3.20 -7.65 -7.89
C MET A 29 2.39 -7.77 -6.59
N ILE A 30 1.27 -7.04 -6.49
CA ILE A 30 0.41 -7.09 -5.31
C ILE A 30 -0.31 -8.45 -5.22
N TYR A 31 -0.81 -9.01 -6.33
CA TYR A 31 -1.39 -10.36 -6.36
C TYR A 31 -0.39 -11.45 -5.97
N GLU A 32 0.85 -11.31 -6.42
CA GLU A 32 1.92 -12.22 -6.02
C GLU A 32 2.23 -12.09 -4.51
N ALA A 33 2.17 -10.89 -3.96
CA ALA A 33 2.34 -10.71 -2.52
C ALA A 33 1.17 -11.32 -1.73
N PHE A 34 -0.07 -11.19 -2.21
CA PHE A 34 -1.25 -11.80 -1.59
C PHE A 34 -1.14 -13.31 -1.41
N SER A 35 -0.47 -14.03 -2.31
CA SER A 35 -0.30 -15.49 -2.18
C SER A 35 0.77 -15.90 -1.17
N LYS A 36 1.58 -14.95 -0.68
CA LYS A 36 2.73 -15.20 0.20
C LYS A 36 2.49 -14.78 1.66
N VAL A 37 1.44 -14.01 1.94
CA VAL A 37 1.18 -13.40 3.26
C VAL A 37 -0.28 -13.60 3.68
N ASP A 38 -0.51 -13.61 4.99
CA ASP A 38 -1.86 -13.74 5.58
C ASP A 38 -2.60 -12.40 5.64
N GLU A 39 -1.87 -11.29 5.69
CA GLU A 39 -2.37 -9.92 5.67
C GLU A 39 -1.42 -9.02 4.87
N ILE A 40 -1.97 -8.07 4.12
CA ILE A 40 -1.16 -7.09 3.37
C ILE A 40 -1.60 -5.66 3.66
N HIS A 41 -0.62 -4.78 3.89
CA HIS A 41 -0.81 -3.35 4.01
C HIS A 41 -0.24 -2.65 2.78
N ILE A 42 -1.10 -1.95 2.03
CA ILE A 42 -0.68 -1.20 0.86
C ILE A 42 -0.72 0.28 1.19
N ILE A 43 0.43 0.94 1.04
CA ILE A 43 0.64 2.34 1.37
C ILE A 43 0.78 3.14 0.08
N VAL A 44 -0.21 3.98 -0.18
CA VAL A 44 -0.28 4.87 -1.34
C VAL A 44 0.47 6.16 -1.04
N CYS A 45 1.68 6.26 -1.58
CA CYS A 45 2.57 7.40 -1.43
C CYS A 45 2.22 8.54 -2.37
N SER A 46 2.24 9.77 -1.85
CA SER A 46 2.08 10.98 -2.63
C SER A 46 3.29 11.89 -2.47
N ASP A 47 3.72 12.49 -3.57
CA ASP A 47 4.86 13.39 -3.63
C ASP A 47 4.47 14.53 -4.56
N THR A 48 4.12 15.68 -3.97
CA THR A 48 3.46 16.76 -4.70
C THR A 48 4.30 17.28 -5.86
N GLU A 49 5.60 17.53 -5.65
CA GLU A 49 6.47 18.08 -6.68
C GLU A 49 6.69 17.09 -7.82
N ARG A 50 6.97 15.82 -7.48
CA ARG A 50 7.13 14.77 -8.50
C ARG A 50 5.83 14.51 -9.26
N ASP A 51 4.71 14.42 -8.56
CA ASP A 51 3.41 14.11 -9.16
C ASP A 51 2.97 15.25 -10.09
N LEU A 52 3.24 16.52 -9.73
CA LEU A 52 3.02 17.67 -10.60
C LEU A 52 3.92 17.63 -11.84
N LYS A 53 5.23 17.37 -11.67
CA LYS A 53 6.15 17.27 -12.80
C LYS A 53 5.71 16.19 -13.79
N LEU A 54 5.39 15.00 -13.29
CA LEU A 54 4.89 13.90 -14.12
C LEU A 54 3.58 14.24 -14.83
N PHE A 55 2.70 15.01 -14.20
CA PHE A 55 1.48 15.47 -14.84
C PHE A 55 1.78 16.38 -16.03
N TYR A 56 2.59 17.41 -15.83
CA TYR A 56 2.96 18.36 -16.89
C TYR A 56 3.77 17.74 -18.03
N ASP A 57 4.62 16.77 -17.72
CA ASP A 57 5.41 16.03 -18.71
C ASP A 57 4.58 14.97 -19.47
N SER A 58 3.32 14.74 -19.07
CA SER A 58 2.43 13.73 -19.67
C SER A 58 1.41 14.33 -20.65
N LYS A 59 0.58 13.45 -21.24
CA LYS A 59 -0.60 13.82 -22.03
C LYS A 59 -1.92 13.65 -21.26
N MET A 60 -1.86 13.57 -19.93
CA MET A 60 -3.07 13.35 -19.12
C MET A 60 -3.95 14.61 -19.09
N LYS A 61 -5.24 14.44 -19.35
CA LYS A 61 -6.22 15.55 -19.33
C LYS A 61 -6.48 16.11 -17.93
N ARG A 62 -6.34 15.27 -16.90
CA ARG A 62 -6.60 15.62 -15.50
C ARG A 62 -5.62 14.90 -14.60
N MET A 63 -5.10 15.63 -13.63
CA MET A 63 -4.20 15.08 -12.61
C MET A 63 -4.95 14.11 -11.68
N PRO A 64 -4.50 12.86 -11.55
CA PRO A 64 -4.98 11.95 -10.52
C PRO A 64 -4.67 12.48 -9.12
N THR A 65 -5.69 12.64 -8.28
CA THR A 65 -5.49 13.02 -6.89
C THR A 65 -5.02 11.81 -6.06
N VAL A 66 -4.55 12.05 -4.83
CA VAL A 66 -4.28 10.97 -3.86
C VAL A 66 -5.55 10.15 -3.58
N GLN A 67 -6.71 10.80 -3.56
CA GLN A 67 -7.99 10.14 -3.35
C GLN A 67 -8.37 9.25 -4.54
N ASP A 68 -8.12 9.70 -5.78
CA ASP A 68 -8.36 8.89 -6.97
C ASP A 68 -7.51 7.62 -6.94
N ARG A 69 -6.21 7.74 -6.63
CA ARG A 69 -5.30 6.60 -6.50
C ARG A 69 -5.75 5.62 -5.41
N LEU A 70 -6.13 6.12 -4.24
CA LEU A 70 -6.68 5.29 -3.17
C LEU A 70 -7.94 4.55 -3.62
N ARG A 71 -8.86 5.25 -4.28
CA ARG A 71 -10.11 4.68 -4.77
C ARG A 71 -9.83 3.59 -5.81
N TRP A 72 -8.91 3.80 -6.75
CA TRP A 72 -8.52 2.78 -7.72
C TRP A 72 -7.99 1.53 -7.04
N MET A 73 -7.07 1.68 -6.09
CA MET A 73 -6.52 0.54 -5.34
C MET A 73 -7.63 -0.21 -4.58
N GLN A 74 -8.54 0.51 -3.91
CA GLN A 74 -9.67 -0.09 -3.21
C GLN A 74 -10.64 -0.82 -4.15
N GLN A 75 -10.87 -0.28 -5.36
CA GLN A 75 -11.74 -0.90 -6.35
C GLN A 75 -11.11 -2.15 -6.96
N ILE A 76 -9.82 -2.09 -7.33
CA ILE A 76 -9.08 -3.21 -7.92
C ILE A 76 -9.03 -4.38 -6.94
N PHE A 77 -8.71 -4.13 -5.68
CA PHE A 77 -8.57 -5.18 -4.66
C PHE A 77 -9.81 -5.36 -3.79
N LYS A 78 -10.99 -4.91 -4.24
CA LYS A 78 -12.25 -4.95 -3.46
C LYS A 78 -12.60 -6.35 -2.94
N TYR A 79 -12.32 -7.38 -3.73
CA TYR A 79 -12.72 -8.76 -3.45
C TYR A 79 -11.64 -9.58 -2.73
N GLN A 80 -10.44 -9.03 -2.57
CA GLN A 80 -9.43 -9.69 -1.74
C GLN A 80 -9.87 -9.60 -0.27
N LYS A 81 -9.39 -10.52 0.56
CA LYS A 81 -9.58 -10.46 2.01
C LYS A 81 -8.25 -10.10 2.67
N ASN A 82 -8.32 -9.56 3.87
CA ASN A 82 -7.14 -9.23 4.70
C ASN A 82 -6.18 -8.20 4.10
N GLN A 83 -6.69 -7.28 3.27
CA GLN A 83 -5.97 -6.13 2.77
C GLN A 83 -6.38 -4.85 3.48
N ASN A 84 -5.38 -4.02 3.75
CA ASN A 84 -5.58 -2.68 4.29
C ASN A 84 -4.85 -1.65 3.44
N ILE A 85 -5.56 -0.64 2.95
CA ILE A 85 -5.02 0.37 2.03
C ILE A 85 -5.05 1.75 2.68
N TYR A 86 -3.90 2.43 2.73
CA TYR A 86 -3.74 3.71 3.43
C TYR A 86 -3.01 4.76 2.59
N PRO A 87 -3.34 6.06 2.72
CA PRO A 87 -2.51 7.13 2.15
C PRO A 87 -1.21 7.30 2.94
N SER A 88 -0.16 7.84 2.31
CA SER A 88 1.12 8.14 2.97
C SER A 88 1.09 9.33 3.95
N SER A 89 -0.05 10.01 4.10
CA SER A 89 -0.14 11.23 4.90
C SER A 89 0.02 10.95 6.41
N HIS A 90 1.03 11.57 7.02
CA HIS A 90 1.46 11.40 8.42
C HIS A 90 0.31 11.30 9.44
N ARG A 91 -0.74 12.12 9.29
CA ARG A 91 -1.90 12.14 10.22
C ARG A 91 -2.69 10.82 10.27
N ARG A 92 -2.76 10.08 9.16
CA ARG A 92 -3.49 8.80 9.09
C ARG A 92 -2.60 7.60 9.42
N TRP A 93 -1.27 7.76 9.35
CA TRP A 93 -0.29 6.73 9.69
C TRP A 93 -0.31 6.41 11.18
N HIS A 94 -0.22 7.44 12.01
CA HIS A 94 -0.14 7.25 13.46
C HIS A 94 -1.47 6.81 14.08
N SER A 95 -2.60 7.10 13.44
CA SER A 95 -3.94 6.82 14.00
C SER A 95 -4.55 5.50 13.54
N LYS A 96 -4.17 4.95 12.37
CA LYS A 96 -4.84 3.78 11.78
C LYS A 96 -3.92 2.61 11.41
N LEU A 97 -2.59 2.77 11.49
CA LEU A 97 -1.67 1.65 11.26
C LEU A 97 -1.41 0.90 12.57
N PRO A 98 -1.13 -0.41 12.51
CA PRO A 98 -0.53 -1.12 13.63
C PRO A 98 0.72 -0.38 14.11
N LYS A 99 0.90 -0.25 15.44
CA LYS A 99 2.00 0.52 16.03
C LYS A 99 3.38 0.08 15.53
N TRP A 100 3.55 -1.22 15.24
CA TRP A 100 4.79 -1.78 14.71
C TRP A 100 5.08 -1.31 13.27
N LEU A 101 4.05 -1.08 12.46
CA LEU A 101 4.19 -0.60 11.08
C LEU A 101 4.55 0.89 11.03
N ALA A 102 4.01 1.70 11.94
CA ALA A 102 4.38 3.11 12.08
C ALA A 102 5.86 3.29 12.49
N GLY A 103 6.48 2.28 13.11
CA GLY A 103 7.90 2.26 13.48
C GLY A 103 8.86 1.92 12.34
N MET A 104 8.40 1.25 11.26
CA MET A 104 9.25 0.80 10.15
C MET A 104 9.74 1.94 9.25
N GLY A 105 9.24 3.16 9.39
CA GLY A 105 9.73 4.35 8.69
C GLY A 105 11.19 4.74 9.02
N ARG A 106 11.92 3.94 9.80
CA ARG A 106 13.32 4.16 10.19
C ARG A 106 14.31 3.04 9.82
N THR A 107 13.88 1.92 9.23
CA THR A 107 14.82 0.83 8.88
C THR A 107 14.61 0.29 7.47
N SER A 108 15.65 0.49 6.64
CA SER A 108 16.00 -0.20 5.39
C SER A 108 14.88 -0.47 4.39
N GLN A 109 14.75 0.44 3.41
CA GLN A 109 14.11 0.17 2.13
C GLN A 109 14.90 -0.94 1.41
N THR A 110 14.27 -2.09 1.16
CA THR A 110 14.75 -3.01 0.12
C THR A 110 13.98 -2.66 -1.14
N THR A 111 14.64 -1.93 -2.03
CA THR A 111 14.16 -1.61 -3.38
C THR A 111 14.34 -2.84 -4.26
N PHE A 112 13.27 -3.27 -4.93
CA PHE A 112 13.38 -4.04 -6.18
C PHE A 112 13.43 -3.05 -7.34
#